data_AF-A0A3N4EB83-F1
#
_entry.id   AF-A0A3N4EB83-F1
#
_cell.length_a   1.000
_cell.length_b   1.000
_cell.length_c   1.000
_cell.angle_alpha   90.00
_cell.angle_beta   90.00
_cell.angle_gamma   90.00
#
_symmetry.space_group_name_H-M   'P 1'
#
loop_
_entity.id
_entity.type
_entity.pdbx_description
1 polymer ?
#
loop_
_entity_poly.entity_id
_entity_poly.type
_entity_poly.pdbx_seq_one_letter_code
_entity_poly.pdbx_strand_id
1 'polypeptide(L)'
;MQIESTLVNELQIGNRLNVAIEHNRRGEFGLLLAMLSVDAVDMAQFQLDNDIESTQKLRRQFAVPPAQLLVDDISVHPDTIDNAIVFQQQGARQFQLQQALTPEALVIRGSQPDAMVEVLSNCDYLTKNKAINAYQQHTPIEEMHFLDQLNTQRKISNTLSLQLA
;
A
#
# COMPACT_ATOMS: atom_id res chain seq x y z
N MET A 1 10.41 37.25 37.83
CA MET A 1 10.56 36.10 36.93
C MET A 1 9.28 35.99 36.11
N GLN A 2 9.32 36.34 34.83
CA GLN A 2 8.25 35.99 33.89
C GLN A 2 8.57 34.61 33.33
N ILE A 3 7.75 33.62 33.68
CA ILE A 3 7.81 32.28 33.10
C ILE A 3 6.83 32.33 31.93
N GLU A 4 7.34 32.55 30.72
CA GLU A 4 6.51 32.75 29.51
C GLU A 4 5.93 31.46 28.92
N SER A 5 6.27 30.28 29.48
CA SER A 5 5.77 28.99 28.99
C SER A 5 5.34 28.08 30.15
N THR A 6 4.22 27.39 29.98
CA THR A 6 3.76 26.35 30.90
C THR A 6 4.79 25.21 30.91
N LEU A 7 5.41 24.99 32.05
CA LEU A 7 6.30 23.85 32.28
C LEU A 7 5.43 22.59 32.38
N VAL A 8 5.72 21.60 31.54
CA VAL A 8 5.03 20.31 31.50
C VAL A 8 5.93 19.22 32.07
N ASN A 9 7.25 19.30 31.81
CA ASN A 9 8.17 18.19 32.07
C ASN A 9 9.59 18.68 32.46
N GLU A 10 10.34 17.84 33.16
CA GLU A 10 11.71 18.07 33.64
C GLU A 10 12.68 18.43 32.50
N LEU A 11 12.49 17.86 31.30
CA LEU A 11 13.34 18.16 30.15
C LEU A 11 13.31 19.65 29.75
N GLN A 12 12.20 20.34 30.01
CA GLN A 12 12.04 21.78 29.77
C GLN A 12 12.73 22.63 30.87
N ILE A 13 12.92 22.06 32.07
CA ILE A 13 13.62 22.70 33.18
C ILE A 13 15.15 22.61 33.00
N GLY A 14 15.63 21.55 32.34
CA GLY A 14 17.05 21.33 32.09
C GLY A 14 17.86 21.34 33.38
N ASN A 15 18.92 22.15 33.45
CA ASN A 15 19.77 22.24 34.64
C ASN A 15 19.28 23.20 35.73
N ARG A 16 18.12 23.85 35.57
CA ARG A 16 17.66 24.86 36.54
C ARG A 16 17.38 24.28 37.93
N LEU A 17 16.91 23.04 38.00
CA LEU A 17 16.71 22.34 39.27
C LEU A 17 18.04 22.14 40.02
N ASN A 18 19.09 21.71 39.30
CA ASN A 18 20.44 21.53 39.84
C ASN A 18 21.04 22.86 40.32
N VAL A 19 20.91 23.93 39.52
CA VAL A 19 21.37 25.27 39.89
C VAL A 19 20.66 25.79 41.15
N ALA A 20 19.36 25.53 41.30
CA ALA A 20 18.60 25.92 42.49
C ALA A 20 19.08 25.19 43.76
N ILE A 21 19.51 23.93 43.65
CA ILE A 21 20.13 23.15 44.74
C ILE A 21 21.51 23.72 45.08
N GLU A 22 22.37 23.93 44.08
CA GLU A 22 23.74 24.45 44.26
C GLU A 22 23.75 25.82 44.96
N HIS A 23 22.78 26.69 44.62
CA HIS A 23 22.68 28.04 45.17
C HIS A 23 21.77 28.12 46.41
N ASN A 24 21.37 26.98 46.98
CA ASN A 24 20.54 26.86 48.18
C ASN A 24 19.18 27.61 48.09
N ARG A 25 18.62 27.74 46.88
CA ARG A 25 17.37 28.45 46.59
C ARG A 25 16.17 27.52 46.71
N ARG A 26 15.92 27.04 47.93
CA ARG A 26 14.85 26.05 48.23
C ARG A 26 13.46 26.47 47.77
N GLY A 27 13.14 27.77 47.81
CA GLY A 27 11.85 28.29 47.34
C GLY A 27 11.66 28.15 45.83
N GLU A 28 12.71 28.41 45.05
CA GLU A 28 12.69 28.22 43.60
C GLU A 28 12.62 26.73 43.24
N PHE A 29 13.36 25.89 43.96
CA PHE A 29 13.30 24.44 43.80
C PHE A 29 11.88 23.90 44.03
N GLY A 30 11.25 24.28 45.14
CA GLY A 30 9.89 23.84 45.47
C GLY A 30 8.85 24.32 44.45
N LEU A 31 9.01 25.54 43.95
CA LEU A 31 8.15 26.10 42.90
C LEU A 31 8.30 25.32 41.58
N LEU A 32 9.54 25.09 41.13
CA LEU A 32 9.80 24.35 39.89
C LEU A 32 9.22 22.93 39.95
N LEU A 33 9.35 22.26 41.09
CA LEU A 33 8.81 20.91 41.30
C LEU A 33 7.28 20.91 41.31
N ALA A 34 6.64 21.91 41.92
CA ALA A 34 5.17 22.03 41.93
C ALA A 34 4.56 22.39 40.57
N MET A 35 5.37 22.93 39.63
CA MET A 35 4.92 23.25 38.28
C MET A 35 5.06 22.09 37.29
N LEU A 36 5.68 20.97 37.68
CA LEU A 36 5.77 19.79 36.83
C LEU A 36 4.42 19.07 36.73
N SER A 37 4.11 18.52 35.55
CA SER A 37 2.93 17.67 35.38
C SER A 37 3.09 16.39 36.22
N VAL A 38 2.01 16.00 36.88
CA VAL A 38 1.93 14.74 37.65
C VAL A 38 1.50 13.58 36.75
N ASP A 39 1.04 13.87 35.53
CA ASP A 39 0.61 12.83 34.59
C ASP A 39 1.83 12.05 34.08
N ALA A 40 1.73 10.72 34.14
CA ALA A 40 2.77 9.82 33.68
C ALA A 40 3.00 9.98 32.17
N VAL A 41 1.97 10.31 31.38
CA VAL A 41 2.10 10.47 29.92
C VAL A 41 3.03 11.64 29.56
N ASP A 42 3.06 12.68 30.40
CA ASP A 42 3.84 13.89 30.16
C ASP A 42 5.32 13.73 30.57
N MET A 43 5.70 12.66 31.27
CA MET A 43 7.06 12.46 31.75
C MET A 43 8.03 12.14 30.61
N ALA A 44 9.25 12.69 30.66
CA ALA A 44 10.23 12.59 29.58
C ALA A 44 10.62 11.15 29.24
N GLN A 45 10.62 10.27 30.24
CA GLN A 45 10.98 8.86 30.09
C GLN A 45 10.03 8.07 29.16
N PHE A 46 8.81 8.57 28.94
CA PHE A 46 7.80 7.92 28.09
C PHE A 46 7.59 8.63 26.75
N GLN A 47 8.22 9.80 26.57
CA GLN A 47 8.33 10.45 25.26
C GLN A 47 9.40 9.72 24.46
N LEU A 48 9.08 8.50 24.02
CA LEU A 48 9.88 7.76 23.07
C LEU A 48 9.82 8.51 21.73
N ASP A 49 10.97 8.67 21.08
CA ASP A 49 11.00 9.21 19.73
C ASP A 49 10.04 8.38 18.85
N ASN A 50 9.10 9.07 18.19
CA ASN A 50 8.17 8.48 17.21
C ASN A 50 8.92 8.12 15.91
N ASP A 51 10.10 7.53 16.05
CA ASP A 51 10.91 7.12 14.95
C ASP A 51 10.27 5.84 14.39
N ILE A 52 9.51 6.00 13.31
CA ILE A 52 8.81 4.93 12.58
C ILE A 52 9.81 3.81 12.18
N GLU A 53 11.10 4.14 12.08
CA GLU A 53 12.19 3.19 11.88
C GLU A 53 12.44 2.23 13.05
N SER A 54 12.10 2.60 14.29
CA SER A 54 12.36 1.77 15.48
C SER A 54 11.70 0.39 15.38
N THR A 55 10.46 0.33 14.87
CA THR A 55 9.72 -0.91 14.70
C THR A 55 10.36 -1.80 13.63
N GLN A 56 10.83 -1.23 12.52
CA GLN A 56 11.54 -2.00 11.51
C GLN A 56 12.91 -2.49 12.01
N LYS A 57 13.63 -1.66 12.76
CA LYS A 57 14.91 -2.02 13.42
C LYS A 57 14.70 -3.18 14.41
N LEU A 58 13.67 -3.10 15.25
CA LEU A 58 13.30 -4.15 16.21
C LEU A 58 12.89 -5.44 15.49
N ARG A 59 12.04 -5.37 14.46
CA ARG A 59 11.65 -6.55 13.67
C ARG A 59 12.85 -7.24 13.03
N ARG A 60 13.83 -6.47 12.53
CA ARG A 60 15.10 -7.01 12.01
C ARG A 60 15.92 -7.66 13.13
N GLN A 61 16.04 -7.01 14.29
CA GLN A 61 16.80 -7.54 15.43
C GLN A 61 16.25 -8.87 15.96
N PHE A 62 14.92 -9.00 16.00
CA PHE A 62 14.24 -10.22 16.45
C PHE A 62 13.99 -11.23 15.32
N ALA A 63 14.49 -10.98 14.11
CA ALA A 63 14.27 -11.81 12.92
C ALA A 63 12.79 -12.17 12.70
N VAL A 64 11.89 -11.22 12.94
CA VAL A 64 10.44 -11.44 12.84
C VAL A 64 10.06 -11.55 11.36
N PRO A 65 9.25 -12.56 10.96
CA PRO A 65 8.72 -12.69 9.61
C PRO A 65 8.00 -11.42 9.14
N PRO A 66 7.90 -11.17 7.82
CA PRO A 66 7.13 -10.03 7.30
C PRO A 66 5.70 -10.04 7.86
N ALA A 67 5.15 -8.85 8.09
CA ALA A 67 3.77 -8.75 8.54
C ALA A 67 2.82 -9.32 7.48
N GLN A 68 1.73 -9.93 7.92
CA GLN A 68 0.68 -10.42 7.01
C GLN A 68 0.14 -9.25 6.18
N LEU A 69 0.10 -9.43 4.87
CA LEU A 69 -0.48 -8.47 3.93
C LEU A 69 -2.00 -8.41 4.14
N LEU A 70 -2.56 -7.19 4.17
CA LEU A 70 -4.00 -7.01 4.30
C LEU A 70 -4.71 -7.30 2.98
N VAL A 71 -4.13 -6.87 1.87
CA VAL A 71 -4.67 -7.03 0.52
C VAL A 71 -3.54 -7.37 -0.42
N ASP A 72 -3.72 -8.39 -1.24
CA ASP A 72 -2.85 -8.71 -2.37
C ASP A 72 -3.63 -8.59 -3.69
N ASP A 73 -2.96 -8.06 -4.73
CA ASP A 73 -3.54 -7.90 -6.06
C ASP A 73 -2.96 -8.93 -7.03
N ILE A 74 -3.78 -9.91 -7.41
CA ILE A 74 -3.41 -10.99 -8.36
C ILE A 74 -3.02 -10.46 -9.74
N SER A 75 -3.41 -9.23 -10.08
CA SER A 75 -3.06 -8.60 -11.35
C SER A 75 -1.60 -8.12 -11.37
N VAL A 76 -1.03 -7.90 -10.18
CA VAL A 76 0.33 -7.38 -9.99
C VAL A 76 1.26 -8.49 -9.51
N HIS A 77 0.77 -9.38 -8.64
CA HIS A 77 1.53 -10.48 -8.06
C HIS A 77 0.89 -11.80 -8.50
N PRO A 78 1.37 -12.43 -9.60
CA PRO A 78 0.79 -13.68 -10.09
C PRO A 78 1.08 -14.87 -9.16
N ASP A 79 2.15 -14.79 -8.36
CA ASP A 79 2.56 -15.81 -7.39
C ASP A 79 2.04 -15.49 -5.98
N THR A 80 0.73 -15.25 -5.85
CA THR A 80 0.10 -15.06 -4.54
C THR A 80 0.18 -16.36 -3.73
N ILE A 81 0.49 -16.24 -2.44
CA ILE A 81 0.54 -17.37 -1.50
C ILE A 81 -0.89 -17.85 -1.24
N ASP A 82 -1.20 -19.09 -1.62
CA ASP A 82 -2.47 -19.77 -1.33
C ASP A 82 -2.21 -20.95 -0.37
N ASN A 83 -2.56 -20.76 0.90
CA ASN A 83 -2.41 -21.79 1.93
C ASN A 83 -3.60 -22.76 1.98
N ALA A 84 -4.68 -22.54 1.21
CA ALA A 84 -5.83 -23.44 1.16
C ALA A 84 -5.45 -24.82 0.63
N ILE A 85 -4.53 -24.90 -0.33
CA ILE A 85 -3.99 -26.17 -0.84
C ILE A 85 -3.32 -26.97 0.29
N VAL A 86 -2.54 -26.29 1.15
CA VAL A 86 -1.88 -26.92 2.30
C VAL A 86 -2.91 -27.45 3.30
N PHE A 87 -3.98 -26.69 3.54
CA PHE A 87 -5.09 -27.15 4.38
C PHE A 87 -5.77 -28.40 3.79
N GLN A 88 -6.05 -28.42 2.49
CA GLN A 88 -6.70 -29.54 1.83
C GLN A 88 -5.84 -30.82 1.84
N GLN A 89 -4.53 -30.69 1.67
CA GLN A 89 -3.63 -31.84 1.55
C GLN A 89 -3.07 -32.34 2.88
N GLN A 90 -2.76 -31.43 3.80
CA GLN A 90 -1.99 -31.73 5.02
C GLN A 90 -2.76 -31.41 6.32
N GLY A 91 -3.94 -30.79 6.20
CA GLY A 91 -4.84 -30.52 7.31
C GLY A 91 -4.53 -29.26 8.11
N ALA A 92 -5.30 -29.07 9.18
CA ALA A 92 -5.36 -27.80 9.91
C ALA A 92 -4.05 -27.40 10.61
N ARG A 93 -3.30 -28.36 11.18
CA ARG A 93 -2.05 -28.04 11.88
C ARG A 93 -0.99 -27.54 10.93
N GLN A 94 -0.87 -28.16 9.76
CA GLN A 94 0.09 -27.72 8.77
C GLN A 94 -0.29 -26.34 8.24
N PHE A 95 -1.58 -26.11 7.96
CA PHE A 95 -2.07 -24.79 7.57
C PHE A 95 -1.67 -23.70 8.59
N GLN A 96 -1.87 -23.94 9.89
CA GLN A 96 -1.50 -22.99 10.93
C GLN A 96 0.01 -22.71 10.96
N LEU A 97 0.84 -23.76 10.80
CA LEU A 97 2.28 -23.61 10.72
C LEU A 97 2.68 -22.79 9.48
N GLN A 98 2.10 -23.12 8.32
CA GLN A 98 2.38 -22.42 7.07
C GLN A 98 1.97 -20.95 7.16
N GLN A 99 0.81 -20.66 7.76
CA GLN A 99 0.33 -19.29 7.96
C GLN A 99 1.24 -18.49 8.92
N ALA A 100 1.88 -19.15 9.89
CA ALA A 100 2.84 -18.51 10.79
C ALA A 100 4.20 -18.23 10.13
N LEU A 101 4.62 -19.07 9.17
CA LEU A 101 5.89 -18.95 8.45
C LEU A 101 5.77 -18.00 7.24
N THR A 102 4.75 -18.21 6.42
CA THR A 102 4.46 -17.51 5.17
C THR A 102 2.98 -17.13 5.14
N PRO A 103 2.61 -16.00 5.75
CA PRO A 103 1.21 -15.63 5.87
C PRO A 103 0.62 -15.27 4.50
N GLU A 104 -0.50 -15.93 4.16
CA GLU A 104 -1.35 -15.54 3.04
C GLU A 104 -2.03 -14.19 3.35
N ALA A 105 -2.26 -13.38 2.31
CA ALA A 105 -2.95 -12.10 2.47
C ALA A 105 -4.38 -12.29 2.98
N LEU A 106 -4.89 -11.37 3.80
CA LEU A 106 -6.25 -11.50 4.32
C LEU A 106 -7.31 -11.43 3.21
N VAL A 107 -7.04 -10.65 2.18
CA VAL A 107 -7.90 -10.54 1.01
C VAL A 107 -7.04 -10.60 -0.24
N ILE A 108 -7.35 -11.55 -1.12
CA ILE A 108 -6.76 -11.65 -2.45
C ILE A 108 -7.80 -11.14 -3.43
N ARG A 109 -7.50 -10.07 -4.17
CA ARG A 109 -8.43 -9.48 -5.14
C ARG A 109 -7.73 -9.10 -6.44
N GLY A 110 -8.50 -8.90 -7.50
CA GLY A 110 -7.96 -8.36 -8.75
C GLY A 110 -8.05 -6.84 -8.81
N SER A 111 -7.58 -6.28 -9.93
CA SER A 111 -7.62 -4.84 -10.23
C SER A 111 -9.05 -4.27 -10.25
N GLN A 112 -10.05 -5.12 -10.48
CA GLN A 112 -11.46 -4.72 -10.54
C GLN A 112 -12.19 -5.04 -9.23
N PRO A 113 -13.12 -4.18 -8.78
CA PRO A 113 -13.94 -4.45 -7.60
C PRO A 113 -14.86 -5.65 -7.83
N ASP A 114 -15.23 -6.34 -6.76
CA ASP A 114 -15.95 -7.62 -6.81
C ASP A 114 -17.28 -7.53 -7.60
N ALA A 115 -18.03 -6.45 -7.42
CA ALA A 115 -19.26 -6.20 -8.17
C ALA A 115 -19.01 -6.05 -9.68
N MET A 116 -17.88 -5.45 -10.08
CA MET A 116 -17.51 -5.35 -11.49
C MET A 116 -17.07 -6.71 -12.04
N VAL A 117 -16.35 -7.51 -11.25
CA VAL A 117 -15.97 -8.88 -11.63
C VAL A 117 -17.23 -9.72 -11.91
N GLU A 118 -18.26 -9.61 -11.08
CA GLU A 118 -19.54 -10.30 -11.28
C GLU A 118 -20.23 -9.87 -12.58
N VAL A 119 -20.35 -8.56 -12.82
CA VAL A 119 -20.93 -8.03 -14.07
C VAL A 119 -20.13 -8.49 -15.29
N LEU A 120 -18.80 -8.40 -15.24
CA LEU A 120 -17.91 -8.80 -16.33
C LEU A 120 -17.93 -10.31 -16.59
N SER A 121 -18.20 -11.13 -15.58
CA SER A 121 -18.33 -12.58 -15.73
C SER A 121 -19.56 -12.99 -16.56
N ASN A 122 -20.59 -12.15 -16.54
CA ASN A 122 -21.83 -12.33 -17.32
C ASN A 122 -21.78 -11.65 -18.71
N CYS A 123 -20.78 -10.83 -18.97
CA CYS A 123 -20.63 -10.12 -20.23
C CYS A 123 -19.92 -10.97 -21.28
N ASP A 124 -20.27 -10.74 -22.55
CA ASP A 124 -19.55 -11.33 -23.68
C ASP A 124 -18.05 -11.00 -23.66
N TYR A 125 -17.24 -11.90 -24.22
CA TYR A 125 -15.78 -11.80 -24.25
C TYR A 125 -15.28 -10.45 -24.79
N LEU A 126 -15.90 -9.95 -25.87
CA LEU A 126 -15.53 -8.66 -26.47
C LEU A 126 -15.83 -7.48 -25.53
N THR A 127 -16.98 -7.51 -24.85
CA THR A 127 -17.37 -6.49 -23.87
C THR A 127 -16.45 -6.52 -22.65
N LYS A 128 -16.08 -7.72 -22.19
CA LYS A 128 -15.13 -7.92 -21.10
C LYS A 128 -13.75 -7.35 -21.43
N ASN A 129 -13.21 -7.63 -22.62
CA ASN A 129 -11.92 -7.09 -23.07
C ASN A 129 -11.91 -5.57 -23.25
N LYS A 130 -13.04 -4.98 -23.68
CA LYS A 130 -13.21 -3.52 -23.75
C LYS A 130 -13.13 -2.88 -22.37
N ALA A 131 -13.83 -3.45 -21.38
CA ALA A 131 -13.83 -2.92 -20.02
C ALA A 131 -12.46 -3.03 -19.32
N ILE A 132 -11.70 -4.09 -19.60
CA ILE A 132 -10.38 -4.35 -19.00
C ILE A 132 -9.26 -3.50 -19.66
N ASN A 133 -9.56 -2.68 -20.67
CA ASN A 133 -8.60 -1.87 -21.45
C ASN A 133 -7.60 -2.68 -22.30
N ALA A 134 -7.96 -3.90 -22.72
CA ALA A 134 -7.19 -4.67 -23.71
C ALA A 134 -7.65 -4.42 -25.16
N TYR A 135 -8.76 -3.69 -25.36
CA TYR A 135 -9.19 -3.30 -26.70
C TYR A 135 -8.38 -2.08 -27.14
N GLN A 136 -7.20 -2.34 -27.73
CA GLN A 136 -6.63 -1.40 -28.68
C GLN A 136 -7.67 -1.28 -29.80
N GLN A 137 -8.50 -0.23 -29.76
CA GLN A 137 -9.02 0.30 -31.00
C GLN A 137 -7.76 0.53 -31.82
N HIS A 138 -7.53 -0.32 -32.81
CA HIS A 138 -6.67 0.07 -33.90
C HIS A 138 -7.32 1.38 -34.34
N THR A 139 -6.67 2.50 -34.03
CA THR A 139 -6.93 3.74 -34.75
C THR A 139 -6.97 3.28 -36.19
N PRO A 140 -8.06 3.48 -36.94
CA PRO A 140 -8.06 3.07 -38.32
C PRO A 140 -6.85 3.79 -38.90
N ILE A 141 -5.78 3.03 -39.14
CA ILE A 141 -4.74 3.48 -40.03
C ILE A 141 -5.53 3.87 -41.26
N GLU A 142 -5.26 5.04 -41.78
CA GLU A 142 -5.92 5.60 -42.95
C GLU A 142 -5.56 4.78 -44.21
N GLU A 143 -5.59 3.46 -44.10
CA GLU A 143 -5.65 2.48 -45.15
C GLU A 143 -7.04 2.62 -45.78
N MET A 144 -7.04 3.13 -47.00
CA MET A 144 -8.16 3.23 -47.93
C MET A 144 -9.25 2.17 -47.60
N HIS A 145 -10.43 2.65 -47.20
CA HIS A 145 -11.57 1.83 -46.76
C HIS A 145 -11.75 0.61 -47.68
N PHE A 146 -11.99 -0.59 -47.13
CA PHE A 146 -12.02 -1.86 -47.89
C PHE A 146 -12.90 -1.80 -49.16
N LEU A 147 -14.00 -1.06 -49.10
CA LEU A 147 -14.87 -0.84 -50.25
C LEU A 147 -14.19 -0.08 -51.40
N ASP A 148 -13.32 0.87 -51.07
CA ASP A 148 -12.51 1.63 -52.03
C ASP A 148 -11.37 0.77 -52.60
N GLN A 149 -10.80 -0.15 -51.82
CA GLN A 149 -9.87 -1.18 -52.33
C GLN A 149 -10.53 -2.10 -53.35
N LEU A 150 -11.76 -2.56 -53.10
CA LEU A 150 -12.48 -3.38 -54.09
C LEU A 150 -12.84 -2.59 -55.35
N ASN A 151 -13.24 -1.33 -55.21
CA ASN A 151 -13.54 -0.48 -56.35
C ASN A 151 -12.29 -0.18 -57.20
N THR A 152 -11.14 0.07 -56.57
CA THR A 152 -9.87 0.26 -57.30
C THR A 152 -9.43 -1.02 -57.99
N GLN A 153 -9.50 -2.19 -57.34
CA GLN A 153 -9.19 -3.48 -57.98
C GLN A 153 -10.08 -3.77 -59.18
N ARG A 154 -11.39 -3.52 -59.08
CA ARG A 154 -12.32 -3.70 -60.22
C ARG A 154 -11.98 -2.76 -61.38
N LYS A 155 -11.65 -1.50 -61.09
CA LYS A 155 -11.23 -0.54 -62.11
C LYS A 155 -9.96 -1.00 -62.83
N ILE A 156 -8.94 -1.46 -62.07
CA ILE A 156 -7.68 -1.96 -62.64
C ILE A 156 -7.93 -3.19 -63.53
N SER A 157 -8.74 -4.15 -63.05
CA SER A 157 -9.10 -5.34 -63.83
C SER A 157 -9.76 -4.99 -65.17
N ASN A 158 -10.69 -4.04 -65.15
CA ASN A 158 -11.38 -3.58 -66.37
C ASN A 158 -10.45 -2.81 -67.33
N THR A 159 -9.48 -2.05 -66.81
CA THR A 159 -8.50 -1.36 -67.67
C THR A 159 -7.52 -2.34 -68.33
N LEU A 160 -7.12 -3.39 -67.61
CA LEU A 160 -6.22 -4.42 -68.15
C LEU A 160 -6.91 -5.27 -69.22
N SER A 161 -8.20 -5.59 -69.05
CA SER A 161 -8.95 -6.33 -70.07
C SER A 161 -9.16 -5.52 -71.35
N LEU A 162 -9.29 -4.19 -71.26
CA LEU A 162 -9.39 -3.30 -72.42
C LEU A 162 -8.07 -3.06 -73.15
N GLN A 163 -6.92 -3.24 -72.49
CA GLN A 163 -5.59 -3.10 -73.12
C GLN A 163 -5.11 -4.38 -73.82
N LEU A 164 -5.77 -5.52 -73.57
CA LEU A 164 -5.46 -6.83 -74.14
C LEU A 164 -6.39 -7.25 -75.30
N ALA A 165 -7.30 -6.37 -75.71
CA ALA A 165 -8.19 -6.53 -76.87
C ALA A 165 -7.81 -5.54 -77.97
#